data_AF-A0A8X6GGI1-F1
#
_entry.id   AF-A0A8X6GGI1-F1
#
_cell.length_a   1.000
_cell.length_b   1.000
_cell.length_c   1.000
_cell.angle_alpha   90.00
_cell.angle_beta   90.00
_cell.angle_gamma   90.00
#
_symmetry.space_group_name_H-M   'P 1'
#
loop_
_entity.id
_entity.type
_entity.pdbx_description
1 polymer ?
#
loop_
_entity_poly.entity_id
_entity_poly.type
_entity_poly.pdbx_seq_one_letter_code
_entity_poly.pdbx_strand_id
1 'polypeptide(L)'
;MDDLTSEEGFFLPHHGVLRVGNRTRPLRVVFNGSQKTNLDISLNDVLCKGGVIQDDLFSKMLRARKHAYFFSCGISHMFRQIEIHPRQRHFQKNSLEKMSE
;
A
#
# COMPACT_ATOMS: atom_id res chain seq x y z
N MET A 1 -2.49 -13.66 -32.30
CA MET A 1 -1.35 -14.27 -31.61
C MET A 1 -1.64 -14.12 -30.12
N ASP A 2 -2.39 -15.11 -29.65
CA ASP A 2 -2.76 -15.50 -28.29
C ASP A 2 -3.03 -14.42 -27.24
N ASP A 3 -4.30 -14.03 -27.21
CA ASP A 3 -5.01 -13.48 -26.06
C ASP A 3 -5.03 -14.53 -24.93
N LEU A 4 -3.91 -14.65 -24.22
CA LEU A 4 -3.91 -15.24 -22.88
C LEU A 4 -4.58 -14.23 -21.97
N THR A 5 -5.89 -14.35 -21.79
CA THR A 5 -6.56 -13.88 -20.58
C THR A 5 -5.86 -14.55 -19.41
N SER A 6 -4.83 -13.91 -18.87
CA SER A 6 -4.09 -14.48 -17.76
C SER A 6 -5.02 -14.52 -16.56
N GLU A 7 -5.47 -15.74 -16.24
CA GLU A 7 -6.02 -16.15 -14.95
C GLU A 7 -5.06 -15.81 -13.78
N GLU A 8 -3.82 -15.42 -14.06
CA GLU A 8 -2.85 -14.99 -13.06
C GLU A 8 -3.19 -13.60 -12.50
N GLY A 9 -3.47 -13.55 -11.21
CA GLY A 9 -3.69 -12.32 -10.47
C GLY A 9 -3.81 -12.58 -8.99
N PHE A 10 -3.76 -11.51 -8.21
CA PHE A 10 -3.87 -11.58 -6.76
C PHE A 10 -4.98 -10.65 -6.29
N PHE A 11 -5.97 -11.22 -5.62
CA PHE A 11 -6.98 -10.46 -4.91
C PHE A 11 -6.41 -10.05 -3.57
N LEU A 12 -6.33 -8.75 -3.32
CA LEU A 12 -5.76 -8.21 -2.11
C LEU A 12 -6.84 -8.21 -1.02
N PRO A 13 -6.74 -9.11 -0.01
CA PRO A 13 -7.74 -9.18 1.03
C PRO A 13 -7.74 -7.87 1.80
N HIS A 14 -8.91 -7.38 2.15
CA HIS A 14 -9.03 -6.11 2.85
C HIS A 14 -10.14 -6.16 3.89
N HIS A 15 -10.00 -5.35 4.93
CA HIS A 15 -11.03 -5.19 5.95
C HIS A 15 -11.07 -3.74 6.45
N GLY A 16 -12.24 -3.34 6.92
CA GLY A 16 -12.45 -2.04 7.56
C GLY A 16 -11.99 -2.05 9.01
N VAL A 17 -11.20 -1.05 9.39
CA VAL A 17 -10.80 -0.80 10.78
C VAL A 17 -11.38 0.54 11.22
N LEU A 18 -12.21 0.50 12.26
CA LEU A 18 -12.76 1.69 12.89
C LEU A 18 -11.76 2.25 13.90
N ARG A 19 -11.39 3.53 13.74
CA ARG A 19 -10.54 4.25 14.68
C ARG A 19 -11.40 5.21 15.49
N VAL A 20 -11.83 4.75 16.65
CA VAL A 20 -12.58 5.55 17.63
C VAL A 20 -11.71 6.75 18.04
N GLY A 21 -12.25 7.96 17.93
CA GLY A 21 -11.56 9.23 18.26
C GLY A 21 -11.04 10.05 17.07
N ASN A 22 -11.08 9.53 15.84
CA ASN A 22 -10.79 10.34 14.65
C ASN A 22 -12.08 10.97 14.09
N ARG A 23 -12.28 12.28 14.28
CA ARG A 23 -13.49 13.00 13.84
C ARG A 23 -13.68 13.07 12.32
N THR A 24 -12.63 12.97 11.51
CA THR A 24 -12.71 13.20 10.06
C THR A 24 -12.66 11.93 9.22
N ARG A 25 -12.03 10.85 9.71
CA ARG A 25 -11.98 9.54 9.03
C ARG A 25 -12.09 8.40 10.03
N PRO A 26 -13.31 8.04 10.45
CA PRO A 26 -13.54 6.99 11.45
C PRO A 26 -13.22 5.59 10.89
N LEU A 27 -13.33 5.36 9.58
CA LEU A 27 -13.07 4.07 8.93
C LEU A 27 -11.81 4.13 8.06
N ARG A 28 -10.96 3.09 8.15
CA ARG A 28 -9.81 2.87 7.26
C ARG A 28 -9.88 1.47 6.66
N VAL A 29 -9.65 1.36 5.35
CA VAL A 29 -9.49 0.06 4.69
C VAL A 29 -8.03 -0.36 4.85
N VAL A 30 -7.81 -1.55 5.41
CA VAL A 30 -6.50 -2.19 5.54
C VAL A 30 -6.41 -3.31 4.53
N PHE A 31 -5.37 -3.27 3.70
CA PHE A 31 -5.05 -4.31 2.73
C PHE A 31 -4.00 -5.27 3.31
N ASN A 32 -4.28 -6.57 3.27
CA ASN A 32 -3.43 -7.61 3.87
C ASN A 32 -2.59 -8.34 2.81
N GLY A 33 -1.42 -7.78 2.49
CA GLY A 33 -0.48 -8.40 1.55
C GLY A 33 0.26 -9.63 2.10
N SER A 34 0.15 -9.91 3.40
CA SER A 34 0.75 -11.09 4.05
C SER A 34 -0.21 -12.27 4.17
N GLN A 35 -1.46 -12.13 3.75
CA GLN A 35 -2.39 -13.25 3.73
C GLN A 35 -1.89 -14.28 2.72
N LYS A 36 -1.69 -15.51 3.21
CA LYS A 36 -1.28 -16.63 2.37
C LYS A 36 -2.43 -17.09 1.50
N THR A 37 -2.09 -17.49 0.28
CA THR A 37 -2.99 -18.15 -0.66
C THR A 37 -3.10 -19.65 -0.36
N ASN A 38 -3.94 -20.35 -1.13
CA ASN A 38 -4.02 -21.81 -1.09
C ASN A 38 -2.70 -22.52 -1.46
N LEU A 39 -1.73 -21.77 -2.01
CA LEU A 39 -0.38 -22.23 -2.34
C LEU A 39 0.62 -21.94 -1.22
N ASP A 40 0.15 -21.49 -0.04
CA ASP A 40 0.96 -21.11 1.13
C ASP A 40 1.98 -19.97 0.91
N ILE A 41 1.80 -19.20 -0.19
CA ILE A 41 2.58 -18.00 -0.51
C ILE A 41 1.72 -16.74 -0.34
N SER A 42 2.32 -15.63 0.11
CA SER A 42 1.68 -14.32 0.18
C SER A 42 2.21 -13.36 -0.89
N LEU A 43 1.48 -12.27 -1.15
CA LEU A 43 1.93 -11.24 -2.09
C LEU A 43 3.29 -10.64 -1.67
N ASN A 44 3.50 -10.44 -0.37
CA ASN A 44 4.76 -9.91 0.16
C ASN A 44 5.96 -10.85 -0.01
N ASP A 45 5.74 -12.15 -0.22
CA ASP A 45 6.81 -13.13 -0.44
C ASP A 45 7.30 -13.10 -1.90
N VAL A 46 6.42 -12.75 -2.83
CA VAL A 46 6.71 -12.73 -4.27
C VAL A 46 7.20 -11.36 -4.74
N LEU A 47 6.76 -10.28 -4.10
CA LEU A 47 7.20 -8.93 -4.44
C LEU A 47 8.68 -8.72 -4.09
N CYS A 48 9.47 -8.31 -5.07
CA CYS A 48 10.86 -7.93 -4.86
C CYS A 48 10.92 -6.72 -3.92
N LYS A 49 11.60 -6.88 -2.77
CA LYS A 49 11.89 -5.77 -1.86
C LYS A 49 12.99 -4.92 -2.51
N GLY A 50 12.61 -3.73 -2.97
CA GLY A 50 13.58 -2.73 -3.40
C GLY A 50 14.52 -2.34 -2.26
N GLY A 51 15.65 -1.72 -2.61
CA GLY A 51 16.56 -1.14 -1.61
C GLY A 51 15.90 -0.02 -0.79
N VAL A 52 16.47 0.28 0.37
CA VAL A 52 16.03 1.42 1.18
C VAL A 52 16.48 2.70 0.46
N ILE A 53 15.53 3.41 -0.17
CA ILE A 53 15.80 4.67 -0.89
C ILE A 53 15.88 5.85 0.08
N GLN A 54 15.23 5.75 1.24
CA GLN A 54 15.13 6.85 2.20
C GLN A 54 16.31 6.86 3.17
N ASP A 55 16.94 8.02 3.35
CA ASP A 55 17.91 8.20 4.44
C ASP A 55 17.30 7.82 5.80
N ASP A 56 18.15 7.39 6.72
CA ASP A 56 17.72 7.10 8.08
C ASP A 56 17.12 8.34 8.76
N LEU A 57 16.18 8.09 9.67
CA LEU A 57 15.46 9.16 10.37
C LEU A 57 16.40 10.01 11.24
N PHE A 58 17.41 9.39 11.85
CA PHE A 58 18.32 10.08 12.75
C PHE A 58 19.17 11.10 12.00
N SER A 59 19.72 10.75 10.85
CA SER A 59 20.45 11.65 9.95
C SER A 59 19.58 12.80 9.47
N LYS A 60 18.31 12.54 9.13
CA LYS A 60 17.35 13.61 8.78
C LYS A 60 17.15 14.59 9.94
N MET A 61 16.94 14.08 11.16
CA MET A 61 16.76 14.90 12.35
C MET A 61 18.03 15.71 12.69
N LEU A 62 19.22 15.09 12.59
CA LEU A 62 20.49 15.76 12.86
C LEU A 62 20.74 16.92 11.89
N ARG A 63 20.43 16.74 10.62
CA ARG A 63 20.50 17.82 9.61
C ARG A 63 19.48 18.92 9.88
N ALA A 64 18.24 18.56 10.24
CA ALA A 64 17.22 19.56 10.58
C ALA A 64 17.65 20.46 11.75
N ARG A 65 18.37 19.92 12.74
CA ARG A 65 18.88 20.68 13.89
C ARG A 65 19.97 21.71 13.55
N LYS A 66 20.59 21.64 12.36
CA LYS A 66 21.59 22.63 11.92
C LYS A 66 20.94 23.95 11.47
N HIS A 67 19.62 23.98 11.29
CA HIS A 67 18.87 25.15 10.84
C HIS A 67 18.03 25.73 11.98
N ALA A 68 17.90 27.06 12.02
CA ALA A 68 17.08 27.74 13.02
C ALA A 68 15.57 27.46 12.86
N TYR A 69 15.15 27.07 11.65
CA TYR A 69 13.76 26.80 11.30
C TYR A 69 13.67 25.53 10.45
N PHE A 70 12.60 24.75 10.68
CA PHE A 70 12.32 23.52 9.93
C PHE A 70 10.81 23.43 9.64
N PHE A 71 10.46 23.15 8.39
CA PHE A 71 9.07 22.94 7.97
C PHE A 71 8.81 21.46 7.71
N SER A 72 7.72 20.96 8.24
CA SER A 72 7.24 19.60 7.99
C SER A 72 5.78 19.64 7.54
N CYS A 73 5.47 18.92 6.47
CA CYS A 73 4.09 18.70 6.04
C CYS A 73 3.85 17.21 5.76
N GLY A 74 2.62 16.76 5.96
CA GLY A 74 2.20 15.41 5.60
C GLY A 74 1.52 15.41 4.24
N ILE A 75 1.94 14.52 3.34
CA ILE A 75 1.24 14.29 2.07
C ILE A 75 0.15 13.25 2.29
N SER A 76 -1.10 13.70 2.25
CA SER A 76 -2.24 12.80 2.40
C SER A 76 -2.31 11.83 1.22
N HIS A 77 -2.43 10.53 1.51
CA HIS A 77 -2.55 9.47 0.51
C HIS A 77 -1.40 9.42 -0.52
N MET A 78 -0.17 9.76 -0.13
CA MET A 78 0.99 9.86 -1.05
C MET A 78 1.17 8.65 -1.97
N PHE A 79 1.00 7.43 -1.46
CA PHE A 79 1.17 6.21 -2.26
C PHE A 79 0.11 6.04 -3.34
N ARG A 80 -1.06 6.68 -3.22
CA ARG A 80 -2.12 6.64 -4.25
C ARG A 80 -1.85 7.56 -5.43
N GLN A 81 -0.85 8.43 -5.32
CA GLN A 81 -0.46 9.34 -6.39
C GLN A 81 0.57 8.72 -7.33
N ILE A 82 1.00 7.48 -7.08
CA ILE A 82 1.95 6.74 -7.91
C ILE A 82 1.14 5.76 -8.78
N GLU A 83 1.24 5.91 -10.10
CA GLU A 83 0.58 5.02 -11.04
C GLU A 83 1.31 3.66 -11.11
N ILE A 84 0.55 2.58 -10.95
CA ILE A 84 1.08 1.22 -11.09
C ILE A 84 1.15 0.87 -12.57
N HIS A 85 2.28 0.30 -12.99
CA HIS A 85 2.50 -0.17 -14.34
C HIS A 85 1.36 -1.11 -14.79
N PRO A 86 0.76 -0.94 -15.99
CA PRO A 86 -0.42 -1.70 -16.43
C PRO A 86 -0.28 -3.22 -16.26
N ARG A 87 0.91 -3.76 -16.58
CA ARG A 87 1.24 -5.18 -16.44
C ARG A 87 1.26 -5.71 -15.00
N GLN A 88 1.17 -4.86 -13.97
CA GLN A 88 1.22 -5.28 -12.56
C GLN A 88 -0.09 -5.05 -11.81
N ARG A 89 -1.06 -4.34 -12.40
CA ARG A 89 -2.32 -3.98 -11.74
C ARG A 89 -3.14 -5.20 -11.32
N HIS A 90 -3.03 -6.31 -12.05
CA HIS A 90 -3.75 -7.55 -11.76
C HIS A 90 -3.29 -8.26 -10.46
N PHE A 91 -2.18 -7.83 -9.86
CA PHE A 91 -1.74 -8.31 -8.53
C PHE A 91 -2.26 -7.44 -7.37
N GLN A 92 -3.03 -6.39 -7.66
CA GLN A 92 -3.64 -5.51 -6.66
C GLN A 92 -5.15 -5.39 -6.93
N LYS A 93 -5.80 -6.50 -7.29
CA LYS A 93 -7.24 -6.53 -7.52
C LYS A 93 -7.94 -6.33 -6.18
N ASN A 94 -8.79 -5.32 -6.10
CA ASN A 94 -9.75 -5.19 -5.01
C ASN A 94 -10.96 -6.04 -5.39
N SER A 95 -11.28 -7.07 -4.59
CA SER A 95 -12.58 -7.72 -4.69
C SER A 95 -13.64 -6.72 -4.25
N LEU A 96 -14.31 -6.08 -5.21
CA LEU A 96 -15.61 -5.45 -4.93
C LEU A 96 -16.60 -6.60 -4.75
N GLU A 97 -16.63 -7.23 -3.58
CA GLU A 97 -17.89 -7.85 -3.17
C GLU A 97 -18.91 -6.73 -3.18
N LYS A 98 -19.94 -6.92 -4.00
CA LYS A 98 -21.08 -6.03 -4.14
C LYS A 98 -21.53 -5.67 -2.73
N MET A 99 -21.43 -4.39 -2.38
CA MET A 99 -22.34 -3.79 -1.43
C MET A 99 -23.73 -3.81 -2.08
N SER A 100 -24.33 -5.00 -2.14
CA SER A 100 -25.75 -5.22 -2.40
C SER A 100 -26.39 -5.59 -1.08
N GLU A 101 -26.88 -4.57 -0.38
CA GLU A 101 -28.24 -4.39 0.14
C GLU A 101 -28.31 -3.09 0.96
#